data_AF-A0A524CCR2-F1
#
_entry.id   AF-A0A524CCR2-F1
#
_cell.length_a   1.000
_cell.length_b   1.000
_cell.length_c   1.000
_cell.angle_alpha   90.00
_cell.angle_beta   90.00
_cell.angle_gamma   90.00
#
_symmetry.space_group_name_H-M   'P 1'
#
loop_
_entity.id
_entity.type
_entity.pdbx_description
1 polymer ?
#
loop_
_entity_poly.entity_id
_entity_poly.type
_entity_poly.pdbx_seq_one_letter_code
_entity_poly.pdbx_strand_id
1 'polypeptide(L)'
;NLPVSAVLAPIATGFPNVSPVAAMFIPLALVFAVNIGGYIFTPLGSPANMVAIALSEREGDHISFSEFVKIGTILGMIHLVIGTGWLLLWTLLLGG
;
A
#
# COMPACT_ATOMS: atom_id res chain seq x y z
N ASN A 1 6.27 3.53 5.19
CA ASN A 1 6.66 2.70 4.02
C ASN A 1 7.17 3.49 2.80
N LEU A 2 7.19 4.82 2.85
CA LEU A 2 7.68 5.67 1.74
C LEU A 2 9.14 5.46 1.31
N PRO A 3 10.13 5.21 2.21
CA PRO A 3 11.51 5.01 1.78
C PRO A 3 11.69 3.82 0.82
N VAL A 4 10.97 2.72 1.07
CA VAL A 4 10.98 1.53 0.19
C VAL A 4 10.46 1.90 -1.20
N SER A 5 9.33 2.61 -1.27
CA SER A 5 8.78 3.07 -2.55
C SER A 5 9.75 3.98 -3.31
N ALA A 6 10.41 4.92 -2.61
CA ALA A 6 11.36 5.85 -3.22
C ALA A 6 12.61 5.15 -3.79
N VAL A 7 13.13 4.13 -3.09
CA VAL A 7 14.29 3.36 -3.54
C VAL A 7 13.95 2.44 -4.72
N LEU A 8 12.77 1.83 -4.72
CA LEU A 8 12.35 0.90 -5.77
C LEU A 8 11.79 1.58 -7.03
N ALA A 9 11.27 2.80 -6.91
CA ALA A 9 10.71 3.56 -8.02
C ALA A 9 11.64 3.67 -9.24
N PRO A 10 12.90 4.14 -9.13
CA PRO A 10 13.78 4.27 -10.28
C PRO A 10 14.10 2.93 -10.94
N ILE A 11 14.16 1.85 -10.15
CA ILE A 11 14.41 0.49 -10.65
C ILE A 11 13.22 0.04 -11.49
N ALA A 12 12.00 0.19 -10.97
CA ALA A 12 10.78 -0.21 -11.66
C ALA A 12 10.52 0.61 -12.93
N THR A 13 10.80 1.91 -12.93
CA THR A 13 10.70 2.75 -14.14
C THR A 13 11.74 2.41 -15.21
N GLY A 14 12.85 1.76 -14.82
CA GLY A 14 13.92 1.35 -15.74
C GLY A 14 13.68 0.01 -16.43
N PHE A 15 12.56 -0.68 -16.17
CA PHE A 15 12.27 -1.97 -16.78
C PHE A 15 12.00 -1.85 -18.29
N PRO A 16 12.45 -2.84 -19.09
CA PRO A 16 12.16 -2.86 -20.52
C PRO A 16 10.65 -3.01 -20.74
N ASN A 17 10.13 -2.37 -21.79
CA ASN A 17 8.71 -2.37 -22.17
C ASN A 17 7.75 -1.59 -21.25
N VAL A 18 8.28 -0.70 -20.40
CA VAL A 18 7.45 0.28 -19.68
C VAL A 18 7.15 1.46 -20.61
N SER A 19 5.87 1.74 -20.86
CA SER A 19 5.49 2.93 -21.64
C SER A 19 5.83 4.22 -20.87
N PRO A 20 6.10 5.36 -21.54
CA PRO A 20 6.38 6.63 -20.86
C PRO A 20 5.26 7.05 -19.90
N VAL A 21 4.01 6.77 -20.26
CA VAL A 21 2.84 7.04 -19.42
C VAL A 21 2.84 6.14 -18.18
N ALA A 22 3.10 4.83 -18.34
CA ALA A 22 3.21 3.92 -17.20
C ALA A 22 4.36 4.32 -16.27
N ALA A 23 5.50 4.75 -16.82
CA ALA A 23 6.65 5.24 -16.04
C ALA A 23 6.29 6.43 -15.13
N MET A 24 5.39 7.31 -15.57
CA MET A 24 4.90 8.43 -14.76
C MET A 24 4.10 7.96 -13.53
N PHE A 25 3.35 6.87 -13.65
CA PHE A 25 2.49 6.35 -12.58
C PHE A 25 3.14 5.28 -11.70
N ILE A 26 4.23 4.64 -12.12
CA ILE A 26 4.94 3.62 -11.34
C ILE A 26 5.35 4.09 -9.93
N PRO A 27 5.91 5.30 -9.72
CA PRO A 27 6.24 5.77 -8.38
C PRO A 27 5.01 5.87 -7.47
N LEU A 28 3.88 6.37 -8.01
CA LEU A 28 2.61 6.42 -7.29
C LEU A 28 2.08 5.01 -6.98
N ALA A 29 2.13 4.10 -7.96
CA ALA A 29 1.73 2.71 -7.79
C ALA A 29 2.51 2.03 -6.65
N LEU A 30 3.82 2.27 -6.55
CA LEU A 30 4.65 1.76 -5.46
C LEU A 30 4.33 2.41 -4.11
N VAL A 31 4.00 3.70 -4.07
CA VAL A 31 3.53 4.35 -2.83
C VAL A 31 2.24 3.69 -2.36
N PHE A 32 1.25 3.49 -3.23
CA PHE A 32 0.02 2.80 -2.86
C PHE A 32 0.29 1.37 -2.40
N ALA A 33 1.02 0.57 -3.20
CA ALA A 33 1.24 -0.83 -2.92
C ALA A 33 1.98 -1.08 -1.60
N VAL A 34 3.06 -0.35 -1.31
CA VAL A 34 3.85 -0.61 -0.08
C VAL A 34 3.16 -0.05 1.16
N ASN A 35 2.39 1.04 1.07
CA ASN A 35 1.61 1.52 2.22
C ASN A 35 0.42 0.59 2.51
N ILE A 36 -0.30 0.14 1.49
CA ILE A 36 -1.45 -0.76 1.64
C ILE A 36 -0.99 -2.14 2.10
N GLY A 37 0.04 -2.70 1.46
CA GLY A 37 0.60 -4.00 1.82
C GLY A 37 1.15 -4.06 3.25
N GLY A 38 1.50 -2.92 3.84
CA GLY A 38 2.01 -2.83 5.22
C GLY A 38 1.01 -3.18 6.32
N TYR A 39 -0.27 -3.35 6.01
CA TYR A 39 -1.30 -3.73 6.98
C TYR A 39 -2.22 -4.88 6.51
N ILE A 40 -1.94 -5.47 5.33
CA ILE A 40 -2.62 -6.67 4.84
C ILE A 40 -1.92 -7.89 5.44
N PHE A 41 -2.70 -8.86 5.95
CA PHE A 41 -2.24 -10.13 6.55
C PHE A 41 -1.40 -10.01 7.82
N THR A 42 -0.78 -8.86 8.10
CA THR A 42 0.03 -8.65 9.30
C THR A 42 0.06 -7.17 9.73
N PRO A 43 -0.07 -6.88 11.04
CA PRO A 43 0.20 -5.55 11.58
C PRO A 43 1.69 -5.20 11.51
N LEU A 44 2.59 -6.18 11.39
CA LEU A 44 4.05 -5.97 11.43
C LEU A 44 4.60 -5.23 10.20
N GLY A 45 3.80 -5.06 9.14
CA GLY A 45 4.24 -4.35 7.92
C GLY A 45 4.36 -2.83 8.10
N SER A 46 3.98 -2.28 9.25
CA SER A 46 4.23 -0.90 9.63
C SER A 46 4.39 -0.76 11.15
N PRO A 47 5.45 -0.08 11.64
CA PRO A 47 5.61 0.21 13.07
C PRO A 47 4.41 0.96 13.67
N ALA A 48 3.73 1.78 12.86
CA ALA A 48 2.56 2.54 13.31
C ALA A 48 1.39 1.65 13.74
N ASN A 49 1.19 0.49 13.08
CA ASN A 49 0.13 -0.45 13.45
C ASN A 49 0.39 -1.05 14.83
N MET A 50 1.64 -1.41 15.13
CA MET A 50 2.03 -1.94 16.43
C MET A 50 1.90 -0.90 17.53
N VAL A 51 2.21 0.38 17.23
CA VAL A 51 1.96 1.49 18.16
C VAL A 51 0.47 1.65 18.43
N ALA A 52 -0.38 1.56 17.40
CA ALA A 52 -1.83 1.64 17.57
C ALA A 52 -2.38 0.51 18.45
N ILE A 53 -1.95 -0.74 18.22
CA ILE A 53 -2.33 -1.90 19.06
C ILE A 53 -1.86 -1.68 20.50
N ALA A 54 -0.60 -1.26 20.70
CA ALA A 54 -0.05 -1.03 22.03
C ALA A 54 -0.74 0.13 22.77
N LEU A 55 -1.19 1.17 22.06
CA LEU A 55 -1.94 2.26 22.65
C LEU A 55 -3.35 1.82 23.06
N SER A 56 -4.03 1.08 22.18
CA SER A 56 -5.35 0.49 22.45
C SER A 56 -5.32 -0.40 23.69
N GLU A 57 -4.26 -1.20 23.85
CA GLU A 57 -4.03 -2.02 25.05
C GLU A 57 -3.96 -1.18 26.33
N ARG A 58 -3.32 -0.02 26.28
CA ARG A 58 -3.16 0.87 27.43
C ARG A 58 -4.45 1.60 27.78
N GLU A 59 -5.33 1.82 26.82
CA GLU A 59 -6.64 2.46 27.02
C GLU A 59 -7.73 1.46 27.46
N GLY A 60 -7.40 0.17 27.54
CA GLY A 60 -8.31 -0.89 27.96
C GLY A 60 -9.17 -1.45 26.83
N ASP A 61 -8.88 -1.08 25.58
CA ASP A 61 -9.55 -1.59 24.37
C ASP A 61 -8.60 -2.55 23.65
N HIS A 62 -8.58 -3.81 24.07
CA HIS A 62 -7.64 -4.81 23.54
C HIS A 62 -7.95 -5.15 22.07
N ILE A 63 -7.06 -4.76 21.16
CA ILE A 63 -7.12 -5.21 19.77
C ILE A 63 -6.25 -6.45 19.63
N SER A 64 -6.90 -7.61 19.44
CA SER A 64 -6.18 -8.85 19.18
C SER A 64 -5.50 -8.81 17.80
N PHE A 65 -4.39 -9.55 17.66
CA PHE A 65 -3.68 -9.65 16.37
C PHE A 65 -4.58 -10.14 15.23
N SER A 66 -5.42 -11.14 15.50
CA SER A 66 -6.33 -11.73 14.51
C SER A 66 -7.42 -10.75 14.09
N GLU A 67 -7.92 -9.93 15.01
CA GLU A 67 -8.90 -8.89 14.73
C GLU A 67 -8.33 -7.79 13.86
N PHE A 68 -7.13 -7.29 14.20
CA PHE A 68 -6.43 -6.33 13.36
C PHE A 68 -6.21 -6.90 11.96
N VAL A 69 -5.72 -8.13 11.84
CA VAL A 69 -5.46 -8.76 10.54
C VAL A 69 -6.75 -8.89 9.74
N LYS A 70 -7.86 -9.29 10.36
CA LYS A 70 -9.15 -9.42 9.66
C LYS A 70 -9.62 -8.08 9.12
N ILE A 71 -9.68 -7.05 9.96
CA ILE A 71 -10.18 -5.73 9.59
C ILE A 71 -9.21 -5.05 8.60
N GLY A 72 -7.92 -5.04 8.93
CA GLY A 72 -6.86 -4.47 8.12
C GLY A 72 -6.75 -5.11 6.74
N THR A 73 -6.90 -6.43 6.63
CA THR A 73 -6.89 -7.12 5.33
C THR A 73 -8.11 -6.75 4.50
N ILE A 74 -9.32 -6.74 5.09
CA ILE A 74 -10.54 -6.36 4.36
C ILE A 74 -10.43 -4.93 3.83
N LEU A 75 -10.05 -3.98 4.70
CA LEU A 75 -9.83 -2.60 4.30
C LEU A 75 -8.72 -2.50 3.26
N GLY A 76 -7.61 -3.19 3.45
CA GLY A 76 -6.47 -3.17 2.53
C GLY A 76 -6.84 -3.66 1.14
N MET A 77 -7.66 -4.70 1.04
CA MET A 77 -8.19 -5.17 -0.24
C MET A 77 -9.07 -4.12 -0.92
N ILE A 78 -9.93 -3.42 -0.18
CA ILE A 78 -10.74 -2.33 -0.72
C ILE A 78 -9.85 -1.19 -1.24
N HIS A 79 -8.88 -0.75 -0.45
CA HIS A 79 -7.93 0.29 -0.86
C HIS A 79 -7.10 -0.14 -2.07
N LEU A 80 -6.71 -1.41 -2.15
CA LEU A 80 -5.95 -1.96 -3.28
C LEU A 80 -6.79 -1.93 -4.56
N VAL A 81 -8.05 -2.38 -4.51
CA VAL A 81 -8.96 -2.34 -5.65
C VAL A 81 -9.18 -0.91 -6.14
N ILE A 82 -9.46 0.03 -5.23
CA ILE A 82 -9.69 1.44 -5.57
C ILE A 82 -8.42 2.07 -6.16
N GLY A 83 -7.27 1.90 -5.49
CA GLY A 83 -5.99 2.47 -5.91
C GLY A 83 -5.53 1.92 -7.25
N THR A 84 -5.57 0.60 -7.44
CA THR A 84 -5.24 -0.05 -8.71
C THR A 84 -6.20 0.37 -9.82
N GLY A 85 -7.51 0.41 -9.54
CA GLY A 85 -8.51 0.85 -10.52
C GLY A 85 -8.28 2.28 -10.99
N TRP A 86 -7.97 3.19 -10.06
CA TRP A 86 -7.65 4.58 -10.38
C TRP A 86 -6.38 4.72 -11.24
N LEU A 87 -5.31 4.00 -10.88
CA LEU A 87 -4.05 4.02 -11.64
C LEU A 87 -4.21 3.45 -13.05
N LEU A 88 -4.93 2.33 -13.19
CA LEU A 88 -5.21 1.73 -14.50
C LEU A 88 -6.06 2.64 -15.37
N LEU A 89 -7.09 3.27 -14.79
CA LEU A 89 -7.95 4.21 -15.50
C LEU A 89 -7.14 5.38 -16.06
N TRP A 90 -6.28 6.02 -15.25
CA TRP A 90 -5.45 7.13 -15.72
C TRP A 90 -4.39 6.71 -16.73
N THR A 91 -3.78 5.54 -16.53
CA THR A 91 -2.82 5.00 -17.49
C THR A 91 -3.48 4.76 -18.85
N LEU A 92 -4.72 4.28 -18.86
CA LEU A 92 -5.49 4.07 -20.08
C LEU A 92 -5.90 5.40 -20.74
N LEU A 93 -6.38 6.38 -19.97
CA LEU A 93 -6.83 7.67 -20.50
C LEU A 93 -5.69 8.51 -21.09
N LEU A 94 -4.48 8.42 -20.52
CA LEU A 94 -3.32 9.19 -20.95
C LEU A 94 -2.39 8.43 -21.89
N GLY A 95 -2.51 7.11 -21.95
CA GLY A 95 -1.71 6.22 -22.80
C GLY A 95 -2.41 5.74 -24.08
N GLY A 96 -3.65 6.19 -24.31
CA GLY A 96 -4.38 6.01 -25.58
C GLY A 96 -3.88 6.89 -26.70
#